data_AF-A0A0C1EAN7-F1
#
_entry.id   AF-A0A0C1EAN7-F1
#
_cell.length_a   1.000
_cell.length_b   1.000
_cell.length_c   1.000
_cell.angle_alpha   90.00
_cell.angle_beta   90.00
_cell.angle_gamma   90.00
#
_symmetry.space_group_name_H-M   'P 1'
#
loop_
_entity.id
_entity.type
_entity.pdbx_description
1 polymer ?
#
loop_
_entity_poly.entity_id
_entity_poly.type
_entity_poly.pdbx_seq_one_letter_code
_entity_poly.pdbx_strand_id
1 'polypeptide(L)'
;MNMHKNTRLTPHHRQAIWPAYTQEKESVTSPARRYQVSRVTIYRALKAARAKLLKPQTSTNNRFKQAKYGMKRLAKVERSIQEKLKKQAKRYNKSYPGELVHLDTKRLPLLKGQKATDKRDYLFVAIDDFSRELYAAILPDKTADSAAKFLTEHLIDPCPYLIECV
;
A
#
# COMPACT_ATOMS: atom_id res chain seq x y z
N MET A 1 19.79 2.03 32.16
CA MET A 1 18.99 0.85 31.71
C MET A 1 17.66 1.34 31.17
N ASN A 2 17.35 1.14 29.89
CA ASN A 2 16.07 1.58 29.32
C ASN A 2 14.95 0.63 29.79
N MET A 3 14.14 1.07 30.76
CA MET A 3 13.03 0.28 31.29
C MET A 3 11.72 0.71 30.65
N HIS A 4 10.95 -0.27 30.18
CA HIS A 4 9.60 -0.02 29.70
C HIS A 4 8.71 0.50 30.83
N LYS A 5 7.83 1.48 30.57
CA LYS A 5 6.93 2.12 31.55
C LYS A 5 6.08 1.15 32.39
N ASN A 6 5.78 -0.03 31.86
CA ASN A 6 4.99 -1.07 32.55
C ASN A 6 5.85 -2.07 33.37
N THR A 7 7.15 -1.81 33.56
CA THR A 7 8.05 -2.70 34.29
C THR A 7 7.81 -2.59 35.80
N ARG A 8 7.07 -3.54 36.37
CA ARG A 8 6.75 -3.54 37.83
C ARG A 8 7.86 -4.12 38.71
N LEU A 9 8.69 -5.01 38.18
CA LEU A 9 9.86 -5.56 38.89
C LEU A 9 11.12 -5.24 38.09
N THR A 10 11.98 -4.41 38.69
CA THR A 10 13.32 -4.12 38.16
C THR A 10 14.22 -5.36 38.27
N PRO A 11 15.34 -5.44 37.52
CA PRO A 11 16.29 -6.54 37.63
C PRO A 11 16.86 -6.70 39.05
N HIS A 12 17.08 -5.59 39.76
CA HIS A 12 17.50 -5.63 41.16
C HIS A 12 16.44 -6.26 42.07
N HIS A 13 15.15 -5.91 41.90
CA HIS A 13 14.07 -6.55 42.65
C HIS A 13 14.01 -8.07 42.35
N ARG A 14 14.18 -8.46 41.08
CA ARG A 14 14.19 -9.88 40.67
C ARG A 14 15.35 -10.65 41.28
N GLN A 15 16.52 -10.03 41.38
CA GLN A 15 17.69 -10.60 42.05
C GLN A 15 17.45 -10.78 43.54
N ALA A 16 16.86 -9.78 44.22
CA ALA A 16 16.58 -9.82 45.65
C ALA A 16 15.48 -10.82 46.05
N ILE A 17 14.53 -11.12 45.15
CA ILE A 17 13.47 -12.11 45.39
C ILE A 17 14.03 -13.53 45.59
N TRP A 18 15.13 -13.88 44.93
CA TRP A 18 15.72 -15.22 45.02
C TRP A 18 16.32 -15.56 46.39
N PRO A 19 17.24 -14.77 46.98
CA PRO A 19 17.77 -15.03 48.31
C PRO A 19 16.67 -14.90 49.39
N ALA A 20 15.75 -13.93 49.26
CA ALA A 20 14.61 -13.82 50.18
C ALA A 20 13.77 -15.11 50.25
N TYR A 21 13.55 -15.77 49.11
CA TYR A 21 12.79 -17.01 49.06
C TYR A 21 13.61 -18.25 49.47
N THR A 22 14.90 -18.30 49.13
CA THR A 22 15.73 -19.51 49.27
C THR A 22 16.56 -19.55 50.55
N GLN A 23 17.12 -18.41 50.97
CA GLN A 23 18.00 -18.29 52.14
C GLN A 23 17.19 -17.85 53.37
N GLU A 24 16.40 -16.79 53.23
CA GLU A 24 15.61 -16.20 54.33
C GLU A 24 14.27 -16.94 54.55
N LYS A 25 13.93 -17.89 53.65
CA LYS A 25 12.69 -18.68 53.68
C LYS A 25 11.42 -17.83 53.77
N GLU A 26 11.43 -16.61 53.24
CA GLU A 26 10.25 -15.76 53.20
C GLU A 26 9.14 -16.40 52.35
N SER A 27 7.90 -16.32 52.83
CA SER A 27 6.74 -16.71 52.01
C SER A 27 6.61 -15.76 50.81
N VAL A 28 6.11 -16.26 49.68
CA VAL A 28 5.86 -15.48 48.44
C VAL A 28 5.00 -14.23 48.68
N THR A 29 4.20 -14.23 49.76
CA THR A 29 3.36 -13.09 50.17
C THR A 29 4.18 -11.88 50.61
N SER A 30 5.34 -12.09 51.26
CA SER A 30 6.22 -11.01 51.73
C SER A 30 6.75 -10.13 50.59
N PRO A 31 7.48 -10.66 49.58
CA PRO A 31 7.96 -9.87 48.46
C PRO A 31 6.82 -9.35 47.57
N ALA A 32 5.68 -10.05 47.49
CA ALA A 32 4.51 -9.55 46.78
C ALA A 32 3.99 -8.23 47.40
N ARG A 33 3.90 -8.16 48.73
CA ARG A 33 3.54 -6.93 49.45
C ARG A 33 4.64 -5.87 49.33
N ARG A 34 5.90 -6.24 49.57
CA ARG A 34 7.07 -5.34 49.52
C ARG A 34 7.18 -4.60 48.19
N TYR A 35 6.99 -5.32 47.07
CA TYR A 35 7.11 -4.76 45.72
C TYR A 35 5.77 -4.36 45.10
N GLN A 36 4.66 -4.43 45.84
CA GLN A 36 3.31 -4.09 45.36
C GLN A 36 2.94 -4.78 44.03
N VAL A 37 3.27 -6.07 43.93
CA VAL A 37 2.95 -6.91 42.75
C VAL A 37 2.14 -8.13 43.16
N SER A 38 1.44 -8.72 42.19
CA SER A 38 0.70 -9.96 42.46
C SER A 38 1.65 -11.12 42.79
N ARG A 39 1.18 -12.07 43.60
CA ARG A 39 1.89 -13.33 43.88
C ARG A 39 2.29 -14.06 42.60
N VAL A 40 1.46 -14.01 41.56
CA VAL A 40 1.74 -14.57 40.22
C VAL A 40 3.00 -13.96 39.61
N THR A 41 3.23 -12.66 39.81
CA THR A 41 4.43 -11.97 39.31
C THR A 41 5.68 -12.42 40.04
N ILE A 42 5.59 -12.64 41.36
CA ILE A 42 6.69 -13.23 42.14
C ILE A 42 6.98 -14.67 41.70
N TYR A 43 5.96 -15.52 41.51
CA TYR A 43 6.16 -16.88 40.98
C TYR A 43 6.83 -16.89 39.61
N ARG A 44 6.46 -15.96 38.72
CA ARG A 44 7.14 -15.79 37.41
C ARG A 44 8.59 -15.36 37.58
N ALA A 45 8.89 -14.45 38.51
CA ALA A 45 10.25 -14.03 38.82
C ALA A 45 11.09 -15.19 39.36
N LEU A 46 10.56 -16.00 40.29
CA LEU A 46 11.21 -17.20 40.82
C LEU A 46 11.44 -18.26 39.73
N LYS A 47 10.46 -18.48 38.85
CA LYS A 47 10.61 -19.40 37.69
C LYS A 47 11.74 -18.94 36.76
N ALA A 48 11.84 -17.64 36.47
CA ALA A 48 12.92 -17.08 35.68
C ALA A 48 14.27 -17.17 36.39
N ALA A 49 14.31 -16.94 37.71
CA ALA A 49 15.52 -17.06 38.53
C ALA A 49 16.08 -18.49 38.53
N ARG A 50 15.22 -19.52 38.62
CA ARG A 50 15.62 -20.94 38.49
C ARG A 50 16.30 -21.24 37.14
N ALA A 51 15.84 -20.59 36.07
CA ALA A 51 16.43 -20.69 34.75
C ALA A 51 17.64 -19.74 34.54
N LYS A 52 18.11 -19.05 35.60
CA LYS A 52 19.17 -18.03 35.55
C LYS A 52 18.86 -16.84 34.61
N LEU A 53 17.59 -16.58 34.31
CA LEU A 53 17.11 -15.51 33.44
C LEU A 53 16.73 -14.25 34.25
N LEU A 54 17.70 -13.71 34.99
CA LEU A 54 17.50 -12.54 35.88
C LEU A 54 17.49 -11.21 35.13
N LYS A 55 18.01 -11.18 33.89
CA LYS A 55 18.00 -10.00 33.02
C LYS A 55 16.70 -9.91 32.21
N PRO A 56 16.17 -8.70 31.94
CA PRO A 56 15.06 -8.51 31.02
C PRO A 56 15.36 -9.17 29.67
N GLN A 57 14.48 -10.07 29.24
CA GLN A 57 14.59 -10.69 27.93
C GLN A 57 14.06 -9.75 26.87
N THR A 58 14.77 -9.61 25.76
CA THR A 58 14.23 -8.93 24.58
C THR A 58 13.13 -9.80 23.98
N SER A 59 11.99 -9.22 23.59
CA SER A 59 10.91 -9.93 22.89
C SER A 59 11.29 -10.36 21.47
N THR A 60 12.52 -10.08 21.03
CA THR A 60 12.96 -10.40 19.68
C THR A 60 13.13 -11.90 19.53
N ASN A 61 12.24 -12.50 18.74
CA ASN A 61 12.33 -13.90 18.40
C ASN A 61 13.57 -14.15 17.53
N ASN A 62 14.47 -15.03 18.00
CA ASN A 62 15.71 -15.38 17.29
C ASN A 62 15.45 -15.88 15.86
N ARG A 63 14.27 -16.47 15.59
CA ARG A 63 13.85 -16.86 14.24
C ARG A 63 13.99 -15.71 13.23
N PHE A 64 13.65 -14.49 13.63
CA PHE A 64 13.65 -13.33 12.73
C PHE A 64 15.04 -12.70 12.54
N LYS A 65 15.99 -13.01 13.44
CA LYS A 65 17.39 -12.58 13.33
C LYS A 65 18.25 -13.51 12.45
N GLN A 66 17.73 -14.68 12.08
CA GLN A 66 18.47 -15.63 11.27
C GLN A 66 18.52 -15.19 9.80
N ALA A 67 19.71 -15.29 9.18
CA ALA A 67 19.90 -15.03 7.75
C ALA A 67 18.91 -15.82 6.89
N LYS A 68 18.62 -17.08 7.27
CA LYS A 68 17.60 -17.93 6.62
C LYS A 68 16.23 -17.25 6.53
N TYR A 69 15.78 -16.59 7.59
CA TYR A 69 14.51 -15.86 7.58
C TYR A 69 14.59 -14.60 6.73
N GLY A 70 15.70 -13.85 6.83
CA GLY A 70 15.97 -12.67 6.00
C GLY A 70 15.91 -12.99 4.50
N MET A 71 16.59 -14.04 4.06
CA MET A 71 16.60 -14.50 2.66
C MET A 71 15.22 -14.89 2.16
N LYS A 72 14.43 -15.63 2.96
CA LYS A 72 13.05 -15.99 2.59
C LYS A 72 12.15 -14.76 2.40
N ARG A 73 12.33 -13.74 3.25
CA ARG A 73 11.59 -12.48 3.14
C ARG A 73 12.02 -11.70 1.90
N LEU A 74 13.33 -11.64 1.61
CA LEU A 74 13.86 -10.98 0.41
C LEU A 74 13.28 -11.59 -0.86
N ALA A 75 13.36 -12.93 -1.01
CA ALA A 75 12.80 -13.63 -2.17
C ALA A 75 11.31 -13.36 -2.39
N LYS A 76 10.52 -13.26 -1.31
CA LYS A 76 9.10 -12.90 -1.41
C LYS A 76 8.90 -11.47 -1.94
N VAL A 77 9.73 -10.53 -1.50
CA VAL A 77 9.66 -9.12 -1.93
C VAL A 77 10.07 -9.01 -3.40
N GLU A 78 11.18 -9.63 -3.79
CA GLU A 78 11.66 -9.65 -5.17
C GLU A 78 10.60 -10.21 -6.12
N ARG A 79 9.99 -11.34 -5.76
CA ARG A 79 8.89 -11.93 -6.55
C ARG A 79 7.72 -10.96 -6.73
N SER A 80 7.32 -10.27 -5.65
CA SER A 80 6.24 -9.28 -5.71
C SER A 80 6.61 -8.08 -6.61
N ILE A 81 7.86 -7.62 -6.58
CA ILE A 81 8.34 -6.54 -7.46
C ILE A 81 8.33 -7.01 -8.91
N GLN A 82 8.84 -8.21 -9.20
CA GLN A 82 8.83 -8.77 -10.55
C GLN A 82 7.42 -8.97 -11.10
N GLU A 83 6.49 -9.47 -10.29
CA GLU A 83 5.08 -9.59 -10.66
C GLU A 83 4.45 -8.23 -10.98
N LYS A 84 4.77 -7.18 -10.19
CA LYS A 84 4.30 -5.82 -10.46
C LYS A 84 4.87 -5.28 -11.79
N LEU A 85 6.16 -5.46 -12.04
CA LEU A 85 6.81 -5.04 -13.28
C LEU A 85 6.25 -5.79 -14.50
N LYS A 86 5.97 -7.09 -14.37
CA LYS A 86 5.32 -7.88 -15.43
C LYS A 86 3.87 -7.47 -15.67
N LYS A 87 3.15 -7.09 -14.62
CA LYS A 87 1.77 -6.57 -14.71
C LYS A 87 1.72 -5.14 -15.22
N GLN A 88 2.79 -4.38 -15.09
CA GLN A 88 2.89 -3.05 -15.69
C GLN A 88 2.76 -3.27 -17.20
N ALA A 89 1.59 -2.89 -17.73
CA ALA A 89 1.22 -3.18 -19.10
C ALA A 89 2.36 -2.73 -20.02
N LYS A 90 2.81 -3.63 -20.90
CA LYS A 90 3.61 -3.25 -22.05
C LYS A 90 2.72 -2.32 -22.87
N ARG A 91 2.86 -1.00 -22.69
CA ARG A 91 2.14 -0.03 -23.51
C ARG A 91 2.57 -0.30 -24.94
N TYR A 92 1.60 -0.51 -25.82
CA TYR A 92 1.84 -0.59 -27.26
C TYR A 92 2.12 0.84 -27.75
N ASN A 93 3.23 1.44 -27.31
CA ASN A 93 3.66 2.71 -27.86
C ASN A 93 3.97 2.44 -29.34
N LYS A 94 3.25 3.12 -30.21
CA LYS A 94 3.57 3.17 -31.64
C LYS A 94 4.91 3.86 -31.90
N SER A 95 5.42 3.75 -33.12
CA SER A 95 6.78 4.18 -33.45
C SER A 95 6.83 5.61 -34.01
N TYR A 96 5.73 6.12 -34.55
CA TYR A 96 5.61 7.46 -35.14
C TYR A 96 4.16 7.97 -35.06
N PRO A 97 3.93 9.30 -35.18
CA PRO A 97 2.58 9.88 -35.18
C PRO A 97 1.75 9.37 -36.36
N GLY A 98 0.47 9.09 -36.14
CA GLY A 98 -0.47 8.66 -37.18
C GLY A 98 -0.60 7.14 -37.36
N GLU A 99 0.27 6.34 -36.74
CA GLU A 99 0.22 4.87 -36.80
C GLU A 99 -1.02 4.29 -36.07
N LEU A 100 -1.47 4.95 -35.00
CA LEU A 100 -2.67 4.56 -34.27
C LEU A 100 -3.30 5.77 -33.57
N VAL A 101 -4.56 6.03 -33.91
CA VAL A 101 -5.37 7.04 -33.24
C VAL A 101 -6.51 6.34 -32.50
N HIS A 102 -6.70 6.71 -31.24
CA HIS A 102 -7.81 6.27 -30.42
C HIS A 102 -8.93 7.28 -30.48
N LEU A 103 -10.08 6.87 -31.02
CA LEU A 103 -11.29 7.69 -31.07
C LEU A 103 -12.31 7.21 -30.03
N ASP A 104 -12.89 8.14 -29.28
CA ASP A 104 -13.99 7.87 -28.36
C ASP A 104 -15.04 8.98 -28.39
N THR A 105 -16.25 8.65 -27.92
CA THR A 105 -17.37 9.58 -27.82
C THR A 105 -17.97 9.58 -26.42
N LYS A 106 -18.16 10.77 -25.86
CA LYS A 106 -18.76 10.95 -24.54
C LYS A 106 -19.98 11.85 -24.61
N ARG A 107 -21.13 11.32 -24.19
CA ARG A 107 -22.35 12.12 -23.99
C ARG A 107 -22.14 13.10 -22.84
N LEU A 108 -22.38 14.39 -23.09
CA LEU A 108 -22.21 15.46 -22.10
C LEU A 108 -23.41 15.57 -21.14
N PRO A 109 -23.20 16.12 -19.93
CA PRO A 109 -24.28 16.48 -19.03
C PRO A 109 -25.09 17.65 -19.58
N LEU A 110 -26.34 17.78 -19.14
CA LEU A 110 -27.14 18.97 -19.40
C LEU A 110 -26.60 20.13 -18.55
N LEU A 111 -26.55 21.32 -19.15
CA LEU A 111 -26.12 22.54 -18.48
C LEU A 111 -27.28 23.18 -17.71
N LYS A 112 -26.96 24.06 -16.76
CA LYS A 112 -27.97 24.79 -15.98
C LYS A 112 -28.86 25.61 -16.93
N GLY A 113 -30.17 25.36 -16.89
CA GLY A 113 -31.16 26.01 -17.76
C GLY A 113 -31.69 25.12 -18.88
N GLN A 114 -31.05 23.98 -19.17
CA GLN A 114 -31.56 22.98 -20.10
C GLN A 114 -32.55 22.04 -19.40
N LYS A 115 -33.58 21.62 -20.13
CA LYS A 115 -34.59 20.67 -19.68
C LYS A 115 -34.10 19.24 -19.88
N ALA A 116 -34.63 18.30 -19.09
CA ALA A 116 -34.32 16.87 -19.23
C ALA A 116 -34.70 16.29 -20.60
N THR A 117 -35.63 16.94 -21.32
CA THR A 117 -36.08 16.59 -22.66
C THR A 117 -35.20 17.13 -23.77
N ASP A 118 -34.29 18.05 -23.47
CA ASP A 118 -33.43 18.65 -24.48
C ASP A 118 -32.41 17.62 -24.99
N LYS A 119 -32.00 17.77 -26.25
CA LYS A 119 -30.93 16.95 -26.82
C LYS A 119 -29.63 17.24 -26.06
N ARG A 120 -28.83 16.19 -25.88
CA ARG A 120 -27.51 16.29 -25.25
C ARG A 120 -26.43 16.30 -26.30
N ASP A 121 -25.49 17.20 -26.14
CA ASP A 121 -24.29 17.23 -26.95
C ASP A 121 -23.36 16.04 -26.63
N TYR A 122 -22.50 15.72 -27.58
CA TYR A 122 -21.52 14.66 -27.52
C TYR A 122 -20.13 15.23 -27.77
N LEU A 123 -19.20 14.92 -26.88
CA LEU A 123 -17.79 15.18 -27.05
C LEU A 123 -17.18 14.03 -27.86
N PHE A 124 -16.66 14.34 -29.03
CA PHE A 124 -15.82 13.46 -29.82
C PHE A 124 -14.37 13.77 -29.49
N VAL A 125 -13.56 12.73 -29.24
CA VAL A 125 -12.13 12.87 -28.92
C VAL A 125 -11.34 11.87 -29.75
N ALA A 126 -10.23 12.33 -30.30
CA ALA A 126 -9.22 11.52 -30.95
C ALA A 126 -7.86 11.82 -30.31
N ILE A 127 -7.11 10.77 -29.96
CA ILE A 127 -5.76 10.90 -29.38
C ILE A 127 -4.82 9.97 -30.13
N ASP A 128 -3.74 10.54 -30.66
CA ASP A 128 -2.65 9.75 -31.24
C ASP A 128 -1.81 9.07 -30.13
N ASP A 129 -1.52 7.78 -30.29
CA ASP A 129 -0.83 7.02 -29.24
C ASP A 129 0.65 7.42 -29.07
N PHE A 130 1.31 7.88 -30.14
CA PHE A 130 2.72 8.25 -30.11
C PHE A 130 2.93 9.71 -29.65
N SER A 131 2.44 10.68 -30.42
CA SER A 131 2.61 12.12 -30.19
C SER A 131 1.80 12.63 -29.01
N ARG A 132 0.72 11.93 -28.64
CA ARG A 132 -0.29 12.36 -27.65
C ARG A 132 -1.03 13.64 -28.05
N GLU A 133 -0.99 14.03 -29.32
CA GLU A 133 -1.86 15.07 -29.84
C GLU A 133 -3.32 14.67 -29.69
N LEU A 134 -4.14 15.62 -29.26
CA LEU A 134 -5.54 15.44 -28.95
C LEU A 134 -6.38 16.38 -29.79
N TYR A 135 -7.35 15.81 -30.49
CA TYR A 135 -8.36 16.51 -31.26
C TYR A 135 -9.71 16.28 -30.61
N ALA A 136 -10.50 17.34 -30.46
CA ALA A 136 -11.81 17.24 -29.84
C ALA A 136 -12.80 18.23 -30.43
N ALA A 137 -14.05 17.77 -30.57
CA ALA A 137 -15.17 18.62 -30.97
C ALA A 137 -16.43 18.23 -30.21
N ILE A 138 -17.27 19.21 -29.93
CA ILE A 138 -18.60 18.99 -29.35
C ILE A 138 -19.61 19.07 -30.49
N LEU A 139 -20.33 17.98 -30.71
CA LEU A 139 -21.33 17.83 -31.76
C LEU A 139 -22.71 17.53 -31.17
N PRO A 140 -23.81 17.90 -31.86
CA PRO A 140 -25.16 17.86 -31.28
C PRO A 140 -25.72 16.44 -31.06
N ASP A 141 -25.12 15.42 -31.67
CA ASP A 141 -25.59 14.04 -31.59
C ASP A 141 -24.49 12.99 -31.84
N LYS A 142 -24.84 11.72 -31.64
CA LYS A 142 -24.00 10.55 -31.92
C LYS A 142 -24.48 9.84 -33.18
N THR A 143 -24.55 10.56 -34.30
CA THR A 143 -24.87 9.99 -35.61
C THR A 143 -23.61 9.67 -36.41
N ALA A 144 -23.76 8.87 -37.47
CA ALA A 144 -22.67 8.59 -38.39
C ALA A 144 -22.20 9.85 -39.15
N ASP A 145 -23.12 10.78 -39.43
CA ASP A 145 -22.81 12.06 -40.08
C ASP A 145 -21.94 12.95 -39.19
N SER A 146 -22.34 13.14 -37.92
CA SER A 146 -21.51 13.82 -36.92
C SER A 146 -20.14 13.16 -36.75
N ALA A 147 -20.07 11.81 -36.75
CA ALA A 147 -18.80 11.09 -36.65
C ALA A 147 -17.90 11.30 -37.88
N ALA A 148 -18.47 11.27 -39.09
CA ALA A 148 -17.74 11.54 -40.33
C ALA A 148 -17.23 12.98 -40.37
N LYS A 149 -18.07 13.94 -39.98
CA LYS A 149 -17.71 15.35 -39.85
C LYS A 149 -16.55 15.55 -38.88
N PHE A 150 -16.59 14.90 -37.72
CA PHE A 150 -15.48 14.93 -36.78
C PHE A 150 -14.18 14.38 -37.40
N LEU A 151 -14.29 13.26 -38.10
CA LEU A 151 -13.15 12.60 -38.73
C LEU A 151 -12.48 13.49 -39.77
N THR A 152 -13.25 14.10 -40.67
CA THR A 152 -12.71 14.91 -41.77
C THR A 152 -12.30 16.30 -41.29
N GLU A 153 -13.22 17.07 -40.71
CA GLU A 153 -13.04 18.50 -40.46
C GLU A 153 -12.27 18.79 -39.17
N HIS A 154 -12.35 17.90 -38.17
CA HIS A 154 -11.79 18.13 -36.84
C HIS A 154 -10.59 17.25 -36.50
N LEU A 155 -10.35 16.17 -37.26
CA LEU A 155 -9.19 15.31 -37.10
C LEU A 155 -8.26 15.36 -38.31
N ILE A 156 -8.70 14.95 -39.50
CA ILE A 156 -7.82 14.83 -40.68
C ILE A 156 -7.33 16.20 -41.17
N ASP A 157 -8.24 17.14 -41.45
CA ASP A 157 -7.89 18.46 -42.00
C ASP A 157 -6.90 19.25 -41.13
N PRO A 158 -7.05 19.33 -39.80
CA PRO A 158 -6.10 20.04 -38.94
C PRO A 158 -4.84 19.23 -38.60
N CYS A 159 -4.79 17.91 -38.86
CA CYS A 159 -3.68 17.07 -38.46
C CYS A 159 -2.45 17.31 -39.36
N PRO A 160 -1.27 17.60 -38.80
CA PRO A 160 -0.08 17.94 -39.59
C PRO A 160 0.60 16.70 -40.22
N TYR A 161 0.12 15.50 -39.91
CA TYR A 161 0.64 14.24 -40.42
C TYR A 161 -0.50 13.32 -40.90
N LEU A 162 -0.15 12.35 -41.75
CA LEU A 162 -1.08 11.35 -42.25
C LEU A 162 -1.47 10.38 -41.11
N ILE A 163 -2.76 10.10 -40.98
CA ILE A 163 -3.27 9.05 -40.11
C ILE A 163 -3.51 7.81 -40.97
N GLU A 164 -2.74 6.74 -40.75
CA GLU A 164 -2.76 5.55 -41.62
C GLU A 164 -4.01 4.67 -41.41
N CYS A 165 -4.64 4.78 -40.24
CA CYS A 165 -5.70 3.89 -39.79
C CYS A 165 -7.12 4.40 -40.07
N VAL A 166 -7.25 5.52 -40.79
CA VAL A 166 -8.52 6.21 -41.06
C VAL A 166 -8.86 6.14 -42.54
#